data_AF-A0A8S3XRW9-F1
#
_entry.id   AF-A0A8S3XRW9-F1
#
_cell.length_a   1.000
_cell.length_b   1.000
_cell.length_c   1.000
_cell.angle_alpha   90.00
_cell.angle_beta   90.00
_cell.angle_gamma   90.00
#
_symmetry.space_group_name_H-M   'P 1'
#
loop_
_entity.id
_entity.type
_entity.pdbx_description
1 polymer ?
#
loop_
_entity_poly.entity_id
_entity_poly.type
_entity_poly.pdbx_seq_one_letter_code
_entity_poly.pdbx_strand_id
1 'polypeptide(L)'
;MPSDSDGISKAMDHDPGGKRKPPKRSQDVQRENDDFYKPFYKLNYKRVFPELIGMAEYTVFIESRKEGVKLGNANPLILAGFFKNEIKELTNIRIINASKVGVVFARTINANDFLKNESFLEKYD
;
A
#
# COMPACT_ATOMS: atom_id res chain seq x y z
N MET A 1 -49.66 -27.89 -70.54
CA MET A 1 -48.55 -28.71 -70.03
C MET A 1 -47.98 -28.02 -68.79
N PRO A 2 -47.58 -28.80 -67.77
CA PRO A 2 -47.45 -28.41 -66.36
C PRO A 2 -46.22 -27.49 -66.17
N SER A 3 -46.05 -26.72 -65.09
CA SER A 3 -45.77 -27.28 -63.77
C SER A 3 -46.03 -26.30 -62.63
N ASP A 4 -46.60 -26.88 -61.58
CA ASP A 4 -46.71 -26.40 -60.22
C ASP A 4 -45.36 -25.98 -59.62
N SER A 5 -45.38 -25.00 -58.71
CA SER A 5 -44.93 -25.26 -57.33
C SER A 5 -45.20 -24.06 -56.43
N ASP A 6 -46.01 -24.37 -55.40
CA ASP A 6 -46.23 -23.65 -54.16
C ASP A 6 -44.94 -23.19 -53.47
N GLY A 7 -45.03 -22.16 -52.62
CA GLY A 7 -43.94 -21.94 -51.67
C GLY A 7 -43.92 -20.67 -50.85
N ILE A 8 -44.96 -20.47 -50.02
CA ILE A 8 -44.83 -20.05 -48.61
C ILE A 8 -43.98 -18.79 -48.31
N SER A 9 -44.70 -17.72 -48.00
CA SER A 9 -44.30 -16.60 -47.17
C SER A 9 -43.66 -17.02 -45.84
N LYS A 10 -42.50 -16.45 -45.48
CA LYS A 10 -42.13 -16.30 -44.06
C LYS A 10 -41.28 -15.06 -43.83
N ALA A 11 -41.83 -14.18 -43.01
CA ALA A 11 -41.24 -12.94 -42.53
C ALA A 11 -39.87 -13.19 -41.86
N MET A 12 -38.90 -12.34 -42.20
CA MET A 12 -37.66 -12.20 -41.46
C MET A 12 -37.94 -11.28 -40.26
N ASP A 13 -38.23 -11.87 -39.10
CA ASP A 13 -38.13 -11.19 -37.82
C ASP A 13 -36.66 -11.08 -37.43
N HIS A 14 -36.13 -9.85 -37.45
CA HIS A 14 -34.86 -9.49 -36.85
C HIS A 14 -35.04 -9.38 -35.34
N ASP A 15 -34.55 -10.37 -34.57
CA ASP A 15 -34.41 -10.28 -33.12
C ASP A 15 -32.99 -9.81 -32.73
N PRO A 16 -32.82 -8.63 -32.10
CA PRO A 16 -31.53 -8.13 -31.65
C PRO A 16 -31.30 -8.45 -30.16
N GLY A 17 -30.12 -9.00 -29.82
CA GLY A 17 -29.53 -8.74 -28.50
C GLY A 17 -29.34 -9.91 -27.53
N GLY A 18 -29.02 -11.11 -28.00
CA GLY A 18 -28.52 -12.19 -27.14
C GLY A 18 -27.12 -11.89 -26.57
N LYS A 19 -27.02 -11.24 -25.41
CA LYS A 19 -25.77 -11.08 -24.65
C LYS A 19 -25.25 -12.45 -24.19
N ARG A 20 -24.28 -13.00 -24.93
CA ARG A 20 -23.52 -14.20 -24.50
C ARG A 20 -22.74 -13.86 -23.23
N LYS A 21 -23.11 -14.46 -22.09
CA LYS A 21 -22.28 -14.40 -20.88
C LYS A 21 -21.00 -15.22 -21.11
N PRO A 22 -19.82 -14.72 -20.70
CA PRO A 22 -18.58 -15.48 -20.83
C PRO A 22 -18.65 -16.76 -19.99
N PRO A 23 -18.04 -17.87 -20.45
CA PRO A 23 -18.01 -19.10 -19.70
C PRO A 23 -17.34 -18.86 -18.34
N LYS A 24 -18.00 -19.29 -17.27
CA LYS A 24 -17.39 -19.34 -15.93
C LYS A 24 -16.26 -20.34 -16.00
N ARG A 25 -15.02 -19.84 -16.00
CA ARG A 25 -13.81 -20.64 -15.83
C ARG A 25 -13.95 -21.33 -14.47
N SER A 26 -14.11 -22.65 -14.47
CA SER A 26 -14.02 -23.44 -13.25
C SER A 26 -12.62 -23.23 -12.68
N GLN A 27 -12.53 -22.46 -11.60
CA GLN A 27 -11.32 -22.43 -10.79
C GLN A 27 -11.28 -23.75 -10.03
N ASP A 28 -10.73 -24.77 -10.68
CA ASP A 28 -10.19 -25.91 -9.95
C ASP A 28 -9.10 -25.37 -9.03
N VAL A 29 -9.35 -25.57 -7.75
CA VAL A 29 -8.60 -25.04 -6.62
C VAL A 29 -7.26 -25.76 -6.56
N GLN A 30 -6.19 -25.12 -7.02
CA GLN A 30 -4.88 -25.38 -6.44
C GLN A 30 -4.83 -24.59 -5.14
N ARG A 31 -5.02 -25.29 -4.02
CA ARG A 31 -4.58 -24.80 -2.70
C ARG A 31 -3.06 -24.77 -2.76
N GLU A 32 -2.51 -23.67 -3.25
CA GLU A 32 -1.10 -23.36 -3.06
C GLU A 32 -0.88 -23.32 -1.55
N ASN A 33 -0.03 -24.21 -1.05
CA ASN A 33 0.36 -24.25 0.34
C ASN A 33 1.23 -23.01 0.59
N ASP A 34 0.60 -21.89 0.98
CA ASP A 34 1.25 -20.60 1.27
C ASP A 34 2.31 -20.68 2.38
N ASP A 35 2.40 -21.82 3.08
CA ASP A 35 3.40 -22.11 4.10
C ASP A 35 4.86 -22.15 3.59
N PHE A 36 5.10 -22.17 2.27
CA PHE A 36 6.45 -22.23 1.70
C PHE A 36 7.22 -20.90 1.80
N TYR A 37 6.52 -19.77 1.92
CA TYR A 37 7.11 -18.43 1.99
C TYR A 37 6.83 -17.76 3.34
N LYS A 38 7.22 -18.41 4.43
CA LYS A 38 7.17 -17.75 5.74
C LYS A 38 8.19 -16.61 5.79
N PRO A 39 7.78 -15.37 6.05
CA PRO A 39 8.72 -14.28 6.22
C PRO A 39 9.66 -14.59 7.39
N PHE A 40 10.97 -14.44 7.15
CA PHE A 40 11.95 -14.57 8.21
C PHE A 40 12.02 -13.27 9.00
N TYR A 41 11.81 -13.37 10.32
CA TYR A 41 11.94 -12.24 11.24
C TYR A 41 13.18 -12.43 12.10
N LYS A 42 14.11 -11.46 12.03
CA LYS A 42 15.28 -11.46 12.92
C LYS A 42 14.88 -10.87 14.27
N LEU A 43 14.99 -11.68 15.32
CA LEU A 43 14.73 -11.25 16.69
C LEU A 43 15.61 -10.05 17.06
N ASN A 44 15.02 -9.03 17.68
CA ASN A 44 15.69 -7.79 18.10
C ASN A 44 16.37 -7.00 16.97
N TYR A 45 15.95 -7.17 15.72
CA TYR A 45 16.44 -6.35 14.63
C TYR A 45 16.08 -4.87 14.86
N LYS A 46 17.10 -4.04 15.08
CA LYS A 46 17.00 -2.59 15.03
C LYS A 46 17.67 -2.10 13.76
N ARG A 47 16.93 -1.36 12.94
CA ARG A 47 17.51 -0.69 11.78
C ARG A 47 18.44 0.41 12.29
N VAL A 48 19.63 0.52 11.71
CA VAL A 48 20.56 1.63 11.95
C VAL A 48 21.13 2.07 10.61
N PHE A 49 21.32 3.37 10.44
CA PHE A 49 22.00 3.94 9.29
C PHE A 49 23.51 3.94 9.53
N PRO A 50 24.32 3.44 8.58
CA PRO A 50 25.79 3.44 8.72
C PRO A 50 26.35 4.86 8.67
N GLU A 51 27.35 5.16 9.50
CA GLU A 51 27.79 6.54 9.81
C GLU A 51 28.56 7.27 8.67
N LEU A 52 29.01 6.57 7.63
CA LEU A 52 30.02 7.07 6.68
C LEU A 52 29.51 7.36 5.26
N ILE A 53 28.19 7.46 5.04
CA ILE A 53 27.66 7.79 3.72
C ILE A 53 27.51 9.31 3.61
N GLY A 54 28.31 9.98 2.78
CA GLY A 54 28.17 11.42 2.54
C GLY A 54 26.97 11.74 1.62
N MET A 55 26.21 12.79 1.94
CA MET A 55 25.10 13.36 1.16
C MET A 55 23.96 12.38 0.82
N ALA A 56 23.36 11.73 1.83
CA ALA A 56 22.15 10.93 1.65
C ALA A 56 21.00 11.43 2.54
N GLU A 57 19.77 11.25 2.06
CA GLU A 57 18.56 11.41 2.88
C GLU A 57 18.31 10.13 3.69
N TYR A 58 18.19 10.25 5.01
CA TYR A 58 17.89 9.14 5.90
C TYR A 58 16.44 9.22 6.32
N THR A 59 15.61 8.30 5.82
CA THR A 59 14.17 8.28 6.10
C THR A 59 13.84 7.23 7.16
N VAL A 60 13.29 7.66 8.29
CA VAL A 60 12.71 6.80 9.32
C VAL A 60 11.21 6.72 9.11
N PHE A 61 10.67 5.50 9.00
CA PHE A 61 9.24 5.29 8.84
C PHE A 61 8.55 5.14 10.19
N ILE A 62 7.42 5.81 10.33
CA ILE A 62 6.62 5.84 11.54
C ILE A 62 5.20 5.42 11.19
N GLU A 63 4.65 4.59 12.06
CA GLU A 63 3.30 4.06 12.00
C GLU A 63 2.79 4.01 13.45
N SER A 64 1.50 4.30 13.65
CA SER A 64 0.89 4.21 14.98
C SER A 64 0.70 2.75 15.37
N ARG A 65 0.89 2.43 16.66
CA ARG A 65 0.57 1.11 17.23
C ARG A 65 -0.92 0.92 17.46
N LYS A 66 -1.71 2.01 17.50
CA LYS A 66 -3.17 1.94 17.66
C LYS A 66 -3.82 1.48 16.36
N GLU A 67 -4.52 0.36 16.43
CA GLU A 67 -5.24 -0.19 15.30
C GLU A 67 -6.27 0.82 14.76
N GLY A 68 -6.30 1.00 13.44
CA GLY A 68 -7.21 1.93 12.76
C GLY A 68 -6.75 3.39 12.69
N VAL A 69 -5.67 3.77 13.39
CA VAL A 69 -5.13 5.13 13.30
C VAL A 69 -4.35 5.33 12.00
N LYS A 70 -4.90 6.19 11.14
CA LYS A 70 -4.31 6.55 9.84
C LYS A 70 -3.43 7.79 9.97
N LEU A 71 -2.22 7.62 10.51
CA LEU A 71 -1.29 8.72 10.77
C LEU A 71 -0.99 9.55 9.51
N GLY A 72 -0.90 8.93 8.33
CA GLY A 72 -0.68 9.62 7.07
C GLY A 72 -1.86 10.44 6.56
N ASN A 73 -3.07 10.26 7.12
CA ASN A 73 -4.22 11.11 6.84
C ASN A 73 -4.30 12.34 7.77
N ALA A 74 -3.42 12.45 8.77
CA ALA A 74 -3.40 13.60 9.65
C ALA A 74 -2.98 14.88 8.90
N ASN A 75 -3.46 16.03 9.37
CA ASN A 75 -3.11 17.31 8.76
C ASN A 75 -1.58 17.53 8.82
N PRO A 76 -0.92 17.89 7.71
CA PRO A 76 0.52 18.13 7.67
C PRO A 76 1.04 19.13 8.71
N LEU A 77 0.25 20.14 9.07
CA LEU A 77 0.61 21.11 10.11
C LEU A 77 0.67 20.46 11.50
N ILE A 78 -0.26 19.56 11.79
CA ILE A 78 -0.31 18.81 13.04
C ILE A 78 0.87 17.83 13.09
N LEU A 79 1.12 17.09 12.00
CA LEU A 79 2.27 16.20 11.87
C LEU A 79 3.58 16.96 12.09
N ALA A 80 3.76 18.10 11.42
CA ALA A 80 4.93 18.95 11.64
C ALA A 80 5.06 19.41 13.10
N GLY A 81 3.95 19.69 13.78
CA GLY A 81 3.93 20.05 15.19
C GLY A 81 4.43 18.94 16.13
N PHE A 82 4.13 17.66 15.84
CA PHE A 82 4.64 16.53 16.62
C PHE A 82 6.17 16.46 16.56
N PHE A 83 6.73 16.57 15.36
CA PHE A 83 8.15 16.33 15.16
C PHE A 83 9.02 17.57 15.43
N LYS A 84 8.58 18.79 15.08
CA LYS A 84 9.40 20.01 15.18
C LYS A 84 9.84 20.34 16.61
N ASN A 85 9.04 20.00 17.61
CA ASN A 85 9.33 20.36 19.00
C ASN A 85 10.30 19.38 19.67
N GLU A 86 10.34 18.13 19.23
CA GLU A 86 11.09 17.07 19.90
C GLU A 86 12.27 16.54 19.09
N ILE A 87 12.29 16.80 17.78
CA ILE A 87 13.31 16.28 16.86
C ILE A 87 14.03 17.44 16.20
N LYS A 88 15.33 17.55 16.49
CA LYS A 88 16.22 18.54 15.87
C LYS A 88 16.67 18.08 14.48
N GLU A 89 16.96 19.04 13.62
CA GLU A 89 17.54 18.82 12.29
C GLU A 89 16.72 17.89 11.36
N LEU A 90 15.41 17.85 11.57
CA LEU A 90 14.46 17.25 10.63
C LEU A 90 14.45 18.06 9.34
N THR A 91 14.62 17.36 8.21
CA THR A 91 14.61 17.98 6.89
C THR A 91 13.20 18.04 6.31
N ASN A 92 12.45 16.95 6.41
CA ASN A 92 11.10 16.86 5.84
C ASN A 92 10.27 15.75 6.49
N ILE A 93 8.94 15.83 6.35
CA ILE A 93 7.99 14.76 6.67
C ILE A 93 7.23 14.43 5.39
N ARG A 94 7.28 13.17 4.96
CA ARG A 94 6.63 12.67 3.75
C ARG A 94 5.50 11.72 4.15
N ILE A 95 4.32 11.88 3.56
CA ILE A 95 3.24 10.89 3.69
C ILE A 95 3.56 9.74 2.73
N ILE A 96 3.64 8.51 3.24
CA ILE A 96 3.94 7.32 2.42
C ILE A 96 2.64 6.64 2.00
N ASN A 97 1.74 6.45 2.98
CA ASN A 97 0.38 5.97 2.76
C ASN A 97 -0.50 6.43 3.94
N ALA A 98 -1.77 6.01 3.95
CA ALA A 98 -2.71 6.41 5.00
C ALA A 98 -2.25 6.09 6.44
N SER A 99 -1.47 5.02 6.65
CA SER A 99 -1.02 4.59 7.97
C SER A 99 0.41 5.02 8.31
N LYS A 100 1.22 5.38 7.30
CA LYS A 100 2.66 5.52 7.42
C LYS A 100 3.16 6.87 6.95
N VAL A 101 4.03 7.48 7.75
CA VAL A 101 4.78 8.69 7.40
C VAL A 101 6.28 8.41 7.44
N GLY A 102 7.05 9.13 6.64
CA GLY A 102 8.50 9.09 6.58
C GLY A 102 9.08 10.39 7.10
N VAL A 103 9.92 10.31 8.12
CA VAL A 103 10.65 11.43 8.70
C VAL A 103 12.06 11.43 8.16
N VAL A 104 12.43 12.51 7.46
CA VAL A 104 13.67 12.60 6.68
C VAL A 104 14.70 13.44 7.43
N PHE A 105 15.91 12.91 7.54
CA PHE A 105 17.07 13.54 8.16
C PHE A 105 18.21 13.70 7.16
N ALA A 106 18.96 14.79 7.30
CA ALA A 106 20.17 15.03 6.52
C ALA A 106 21.42 14.31 7.06
N ARG A 107 21.37 13.83 8.31
CA ARG A 107 22.49 13.16 8.99
C ARG A 107 22.06 11.84 9.60
N THR A 108 22.93 10.84 9.50
CA THR A 108 22.75 9.49 10.06
C THR A 108 22.57 9.52 11.57
N ILE A 109 23.37 10.35 12.26
CA ILE A 109 23.36 10.50 13.72
C ILE A 109 21.95 10.85 14.19
N ASN A 110 21.33 11.87 13.62
CA ASN A 110 19.98 12.30 14.02
C ASN A 110 18.91 11.24 13.74
N ALA A 111 19.00 10.55 12.60
CA ALA A 111 18.08 9.47 12.27
C ALA A 111 18.21 8.29 13.24
N ASN A 112 19.45 7.92 13.59
CA ASN A 112 19.75 6.86 14.56
C ASN A 112 19.36 7.25 15.99
N ASP A 113 19.55 8.50 16.38
CA ASP A 113 19.13 9.02 17.68
C ASP A 113 17.61 9.03 17.78
N PHE A 114 16.92 9.44 16.71
CA PHE A 114 15.47 9.37 16.66
C PHE A 114 14.96 7.93 16.78
N LEU A 115 15.61 6.95 16.14
CA LEU A 115 15.26 5.53 16.29
C LEU A 115 15.44 4.98 17.72
N LYS A 116 16.24 5.65 18.56
CA LYS A 116 16.44 5.32 19.97
C LYS A 116 15.55 6.14 20.90
N ASN A 117 14.80 7.12 20.38
CA ASN A 117 13.95 8.00 21.17
C ASN A 117 12.62 7.32 21.50
N GLU A 118 12.65 6.45 22.51
CA GLU A 118 11.48 5.69 22.96
C GLU A 118 10.41 6.61 23.59
N SER A 119 10.81 7.72 24.23
CA SER A 119 9.87 8.65 24.88
C SER A 119 9.00 9.43 23.89
N PHE A 120 9.54 9.81 22.73
CA PHE A 120 8.73 10.38 21.65
C PHE A 120 7.63 9.41 21.20
N LEU A 121 8.00 8.13 21.01
CA LEU A 121 7.08 7.10 20.56
C LEU A 121 5.97 6.87 21.58
N GLU A 122 6.26 6.89 22.87
CA GLU A 122 5.25 6.70 23.93
C GLU A 122 4.28 7.88 24.05
N LYS A 123 4.75 9.11 23.82
CA LYS A 123 3.93 10.32 24.00
C LYS A 123 2.93 10.55 22.86
N TYR A 124 3.27 10.14 21.65
CA TYR A 124 2.50 10.43 20.44
C TYR A 124 1.85 9.20 19.79
N ASP A 125 1.89 8.04 20.45
CA ASP A 125 1.07 6.87 20.06
C ASP A 125 -0.38 6.99 20.51
#